data_AF-A0A2M7IYR7-F1
#
_entry.id   AF-A0A2M7IYR7-F1
#
_cell.length_a   1.000
_cell.length_b   1.000
_cell.length_c   1.000
_cell.angle_alpha   90.00
_cell.angle_beta   90.00
_cell.angle_gamma   90.00
#
_symmetry.space_group_name_H-M   'P 1'
#
loop_
_entity.id
_entity.type
_entity.pdbx_description
1 polymer ?
#
loop_
_entity_poly.entity_id
_entity_poly.type
_entity_poly.pdbx_seq_one_letter_code
_entity_poly.pdbx_strand_id
1 'polypeptide(L)' 'MKMGRNDPCHCGSNKKYKKCCLGKDERKNTLKQRVMKITRRDFISGPYK' A
#
# COMPACT_ATOMS: atom_id res chain seq x y z
N MET A 1 -8.28 6.03 13.58
CA MET A 1 -9.52 5.78 12.83
C MET A 1 -9.23 4.75 11.74
N LYS A 2 -9.68 3.51 11.90
CA LYS A 2 -9.49 2.45 10.90
C LYS A 2 -10.81 2.30 10.15
N MET A 3 -10.82 2.62 8.85
CA MET A 3 -12.01 2.45 8.00
C MET A 3 -12.40 0.98 7.98
N GLY A 4 -13.65 0.68 8.33
CA GLY A 4 -14.20 -0.67 8.32
C GLY A 4 -14.27 -1.22 6.90
N ARG A 5 -14.07 -2.53 6.75
CA ARG A 5 -14.07 -3.20 5.42
C ARG A 5 -15.39 -3.00 4.64
N ASN A 6 -16.51 -2.82 5.34
CA ASN A 6 -17.82 -2.65 4.74
C ASN A 6 -18.22 -1.18 4.50
N ASP A 7 -17.45 -0.22 5.03
CA ASP A 7 -17.76 1.21 4.93
C ASP A 7 -17.66 1.70 3.48
N PRO A 8 -18.35 2.80 3.13
CA PRO A 8 -18.13 3.46 1.85
C PRO A 8 -16.66 3.83 1.67
N CYS A 9 -16.12 3.56 0.49
CA CYS A 9 -14.72 3.80 0.21
C CYS A 9 -14.41 5.29 0.14
N HIS A 10 -13.33 5.73 0.80
CA HIS A 10 -12.86 7.13 0.84
C HIS A 10 -12.50 7.74 -0.53
N CYS A 11 -12.46 6.95 -1.61
CA CYS A 11 -12.12 7.42 -2.94
C CYS A 11 -13.31 7.99 -3.72
N GLY A 12 -14.49 8.08 -3.10
CA GLY A 12 -15.71 8.62 -3.73
C GLY A 12 -16.42 7.65 -4.68
N SER A 13 -15.99 6.40 -4.77
CA SER A 13 -16.59 5.42 -5.70
C SER A 13 -17.94 4.83 -5.27
N ASN A 14 -18.45 5.19 -4.08
CA ASN A 14 -19.64 4.60 -3.44
C ASN A 14 -19.62 3.07 -3.26
N LYS A 15 -18.52 2.39 -3.60
CA LYS A 15 -18.32 0.95 -3.33
C LYS A 15 -17.90 0.74 -1.89
N LYS A 16 -18.21 -0.44 -1.32
CA LYS A 16 -17.65 -0.88 -0.03
C LYS A 16 -16.11 -0.87 -0.10
N TYR A 17 -15.42 -0.41 0.94
CA TYR A 17 -13.97 -0.29 1.01
C TYR A 17 -13.25 -1.59 0.59
N LYS A 18 -13.74 -2.74 1.08
CA LYS A 18 -13.21 -4.07 0.72
C LYS A 18 -13.33 -4.46 -0.75
N LYS A 19 -14.28 -3.85 -1.48
CA LYS A 19 -14.49 -4.07 -2.92
C LYS A 19 -13.86 -2.96 -3.78
N CYS A 20 -13.09 -2.05 -3.18
CA CYS A 20 -12.50 -0.90 -3.86
C CYS A 20 -11.03 -0.71 -3.47
N CYS A 21 -10.72 0.19 -2.53
CA CYS A 21 -9.33 0.56 -2.22
C CYS A 21 -8.61 -0.41 -1.29
N LEU A 22 -9.28 -1.32 -0.57
CA LEU A 22 -8.64 -2.20 0.41
C LEU A 22 -7.39 -2.90 -0.14
N GLY A 23 -7.51 -3.62 -1.27
CA GLY A 23 -6.37 -4.32 -1.85
C GLY A 23 -5.27 -3.39 -2.37
N LYS A 24 -5.63 -2.18 -2.83
CA LYS A 24 -4.67 -1.15 -3.25
C LYS A 24 -3.88 -0.63 -2.05
N ASP A 25 -4.55 -0.40 -0.94
CA ASP A 25 -3.95 0.14 0.28
C ASP A 25 -3.09 -0.92 0.98
N GLU A 26 -3.51 -2.19 0.97
CA GLU A 26 -2.68 -3.32 1.39
C GLU A 26 -1.39 -3.39 0.57
N ARG A 27 -1.49 -3.34 -0.77
CA ARG A 27 -0.31 -3.33 -1.65
C ARG A 27 0.61 -2.14 -1.39
N LYS A 28 0.07 -0.94 -1.19
CA LYS A 28 0.84 0.25 -0.82
C LYS A 28 1.55 0.08 0.50
N ASN A 29 0.90 -0.54 1.50
CA ASN A 29 1.52 -0.79 2.79
C ASN A 29 2.69 -1.77 2.68
N THR A 30 2.53 -2.86 1.92
CA THR A 30 3.64 -3.79 1.62
C THR A 30 4.79 -3.09 0.91
N LEU A 31 4.50 -2.25 -0.10
CA LEU A 31 5.52 -1.50 -0.81
C LEU A 31 6.24 -0.52 0.12
N LYS A 32 5.51 0.24 0.95
CA LYS A 32 6.11 1.15 1.94
C LYS A 32 7.03 0.40 2.90
N GLN A 33 6.61 -0.75 3.41
CA GLN A 33 7.44 -1.57 4.29
C GLN A 33 8.70 -2.07 3.59
N ARG A 34 8.59 -2.49 2.33
CA ARG A 34 9.74 -2.91 1.52
C ARG A 34 10.70 -1.74 1.30
N VAL A 35 10.18 -0.58 0.89
CA VAL A 35 10.97 0.63 0.62
C VAL A 35 11.65 1.16 1.88
N MET A 36 10.95 1.18 3.01
CA MET A 36 11.55 1.62 4.29
C MET A 36 12.65 0.69 4.80
N LYS A 37 12.69 -0.56 4.33
CA LYS A 37 13.77 -1.50 4.64
C LYS A 37 14.94 -1.44 3.65
N ILE A 38 14.84 -0.64 2.58
CA ILE A 38 15.93 -0.47 1.63
C ILE A 38 17.07 0.25 2.35
N THR A 39 18.24 -0.36 2.31
CA THR A 39 19.47 0.14 2.90
C THR A 39 20.41 0.66 1.81
N ARG A 40 21.46 1.39 2.21
CA ARG A 40 22.53 1.81 1.29
C ARG A 40 23.14 0.63 0.53
N ARG A 41 23.24 -0.55 1.16
CA ARG A 41 23.77 -1.76 0.52
C ARG A 41 22.91 -2.16 -0.67
N ASP A 42 21.59 -2.10 -0.55
CA ASP A 42 20.65 -2.49 -1.62
C ASP A 42 20.77 -1.61 -2.87
N PHE A 43 21.15 -0.33 -2.71
CA PHE A 43 21.43 0.55 -3.85
C PHE A 43 22.75 0.21 -4.54
N ILE A 44 23.78 -0.18 -3.77
CA ILE A 44 25.10 -0.51 -4.31
C ILE A 44 25.10 -1.91 -4.95
N SER A 45 24.34 -2.87 -4.41
CA SER A 45 24.27 -4.25 -4.89
C SER A 45 23.09 -4.53 -5.82
N GLY A 46 22.18 -3.58 -6.00
CA GLY A 46 20.99 -3.72 -6.83
C GLY A 46 21.28 -3.68 -8.33
N PRO A 47 20.27 -3.96 -9.18
CA PRO A 47 20.39 -3.93 -10.64
C PRO A 47 20.54 -2.51 -11.22
N TYR A 48 20.51 -1.48 -10.36
CA TYR A 48 20.63 -0.06 -10.70
C TYR A 48 22.02 0.49 -10.39
N LYS A 49 23.06 -0.35 -10.47
CA LYS A 49 24.46 0.13 -10.52
C LYS A 49 24.67 1.02 -11.73
#